data_AF-A0A0E1RYQ5-F1
#
_entry.id   AF-A0A0E1RYQ5-F1
#
_cell.length_a   1.000
_cell.length_b   1.000
_cell.length_c   1.000
_cell.angle_alpha   90.00
_cell.angle_beta   90.00
_cell.angle_gamma   90.00
#
_symmetry.space_group_name_H-M   'P 1'
#
loop_
_entity.id
_entity.type
_entity.pdbx_description
1 polymer ?
#
loop_
_entity_poly.entity_id
_entity_poly.type
_entity_poly.pdbx_seq_one_letter_code
_entity_poly.pdbx_strand_id
1 'polypeptide(L)'
;MPPKRKLRHDVSSKDADDAESGPNKIARLVPRTRHVSEKTVKSKWTTLPEPVQDRIKDLFQAVEFPVLTRQREGRKRVEAQSALNAVRKNLGKRLPRMPFPPGTKENSFNYESALNENRLLESQLATMTSSATLLRREIKREETELARETAKLEELERNAKAAKAQSKKQSKNVHPVLRRLERLPPQIEDPVDFIVTGGQDKPGLLCDMDADPDVLSLVKQLRNHLESMKTNANQVAGIREAITRAQSALNMLPLG
;
A
#
# COMPACT_ATOMS: atom_id res chain seq x y z
N MET A 1 -49.93 -37.55 -16.90
CA MET A 1 -50.31 -37.40 -15.48
C MET A 1 -49.10 -37.72 -14.60
N PRO A 2 -48.33 -36.74 -14.11
CA PRO A 2 -47.17 -37.01 -13.25
C PRO A 2 -47.56 -37.01 -11.76
N PRO A 3 -47.03 -37.92 -10.92
CA PRO A 3 -47.39 -37.98 -9.51
C PRO A 3 -46.67 -36.89 -8.69
N LYS A 4 -47.45 -36.26 -7.82
CA LYS A 4 -47.09 -35.15 -6.92
C LYS A 4 -45.98 -35.54 -5.93
N ARG A 5 -44.82 -34.86 -5.97
CA ARG A 5 -43.79 -34.95 -4.92
C ARG A 5 -44.29 -34.22 -3.67
N LYS A 6 -44.55 -34.98 -2.60
CA LYS A 6 -44.82 -34.46 -1.25
C LYS A 6 -43.58 -33.73 -0.73
N LEU A 7 -43.66 -32.41 -0.64
CA LEU A 7 -42.74 -31.54 0.09
C LEU A 7 -42.92 -31.86 1.59
N ARG A 8 -41.89 -32.42 2.23
CA ARG A 8 -41.86 -32.55 3.69
C ARG A 8 -41.43 -31.21 4.28
N HIS A 9 -42.36 -30.64 5.02
CA HIS A 9 -42.22 -29.50 5.89
C HIS A 9 -41.36 -29.92 7.09
N ASP A 10 -40.21 -29.29 7.28
CA ASP A 10 -39.46 -29.36 8.54
C ASP A 10 -39.45 -27.95 9.14
N VAL A 11 -39.95 -27.85 10.38
CA VAL A 11 -40.27 -26.60 11.06
C VAL A 11 -39.18 -26.28 12.06
N SER A 12 -38.57 -25.13 11.83
CA SER A 12 -38.07 -24.19 12.83
C SER A 12 -36.82 -24.58 13.62
N SER A 13 -35.72 -23.95 13.22
CA SER A 13 -35.02 -23.04 14.14
C SER A 13 -34.89 -21.67 13.45
N LYS A 14 -35.86 -20.80 13.72
CA LYS A 14 -35.72 -19.35 13.56
C LYS A 14 -34.75 -18.89 14.65
N ASP A 15 -33.52 -18.58 14.25
CA ASP A 15 -32.71 -17.58 14.92
C ASP A 15 -32.45 -16.51 13.86
N ALA A 16 -33.33 -15.50 13.87
CA ALA A 16 -33.15 -14.25 13.19
C ALA A 16 -32.71 -13.26 14.28
N ASP A 17 -31.40 -13.06 14.37
CA ASP A 17 -30.65 -11.94 14.97
C ASP A 17 -29.22 -12.22 14.46
N ASP A 18 -28.55 -11.45 13.62
CA ASP A 18 -28.38 -10.01 13.67
C ASP A 18 -27.83 -9.54 12.30
N ALA A 19 -28.42 -8.47 11.78
CA ALA A 19 -28.02 -7.84 10.53
C ALA A 19 -26.95 -6.78 10.81
N GLU A 20 -25.76 -7.19 11.24
CA GLU A 20 -24.56 -6.34 11.18
C GLU A 20 -23.60 -6.84 10.09
N SER A 21 -23.69 -6.18 8.95
CA SER A 21 -22.75 -6.30 7.84
C SER A 21 -21.57 -5.35 8.07
N GLY A 22 -20.67 -5.71 8.98
CA GLY A 22 -19.35 -5.07 9.10
C GLY A 22 -18.37 -5.58 8.03
N PRO A 23 -17.36 -4.78 7.61
CA PRO A 23 -16.47 -5.08 6.48
C PRO A 23 -15.47 -6.22 6.69
N ASN A 24 -15.60 -7.04 7.74
CA ASN A 24 -14.59 -8.02 8.16
C ASN A 24 -15.18 -9.38 8.58
N LYS A 25 -16.09 -9.96 7.79
CA LYS A 25 -16.45 -11.38 7.97
C LYS A 25 -15.35 -12.24 7.32
N ILE A 26 -14.29 -12.48 8.08
CA ILE A 26 -13.24 -13.45 7.73
C ILE A 26 -13.91 -14.81 7.53
N ALA A 27 -13.69 -15.44 6.38
CA ALA A 27 -14.22 -16.78 6.10
C ALA A 27 -13.71 -17.77 7.16
N ARG A 28 -14.62 -18.28 8.00
CA ARG A 28 -14.31 -19.32 8.99
C ARG A 28 -14.67 -20.68 8.42
N LEU A 29 -13.76 -21.64 8.52
CA LEU A 29 -14.06 -23.03 8.17
C LEU A 29 -14.92 -23.63 9.29
N VAL A 30 -16.14 -24.03 8.97
CA VAL A 30 -17.04 -24.74 9.89
C VAL A 30 -17.00 -26.24 9.56
N PRO A 31 -16.80 -27.12 10.57
CA PRO A 31 -16.82 -28.56 10.32
C PRO A 31 -18.20 -28.97 9.80
N ARG A 32 -18.24 -29.63 8.64
CA ARG A 32 -19.48 -30.10 8.01
C ARG A 32 -19.42 -31.60 7.78
N THR A 33 -20.26 -32.32 8.49
CA THR A 33 -20.42 -33.77 8.30
C THR A 33 -21.18 -34.05 7.01
N ARG A 34 -20.61 -34.88 6.12
CA ARG A 34 -21.25 -35.34 4.88
C ARG A 34 -21.58 -36.81 4.98
N HIS A 35 -22.83 -37.18 4.76
CA HIS A 35 -23.25 -38.57 4.65
C HIS A 35 -22.99 -39.06 3.21
N VAL A 36 -22.19 -40.12 3.06
CA VAL A 36 -21.81 -40.69 1.76
C VAL A 36 -22.39 -42.09 1.64
N SER A 37 -23.06 -42.38 0.53
CA SER A 37 -23.65 -43.70 0.31
C SER A 37 -22.56 -44.76 0.06
N GLU A 38 -22.79 -46.01 0.49
CA GLU A 38 -21.86 -47.12 0.26
C GLU A 38 -21.64 -47.38 -1.24
N LYS A 39 -22.66 -47.15 -2.08
CA LYS A 39 -22.55 -47.20 -3.54
C LYS A 39 -21.52 -46.19 -4.04
N THR A 40 -21.53 -44.97 -3.51
CA THR A 40 -20.57 -43.92 -3.85
C THR A 40 -19.16 -44.30 -3.43
N VAL A 41 -18.99 -44.93 -2.25
CA VAL A 41 -17.70 -45.44 -1.79
C VAL A 41 -17.18 -46.49 -2.76
N LYS A 42 -17.94 -47.54 -3.04
CA LYS A 42 -17.49 -48.63 -3.93
C LYS A 42 -17.25 -48.20 -5.39
N SER A 43 -18.02 -47.22 -5.88
CA SER A 43 -17.92 -46.75 -7.27
C SER A 43 -16.84 -45.70 -7.50
N LYS A 44 -16.68 -44.74 -6.57
CA LYS A 44 -15.86 -43.54 -6.80
C LYS A 44 -14.57 -43.51 -6.01
N TRP A 45 -14.45 -44.32 -4.96
CA TRP A 45 -13.24 -44.34 -4.15
C TRP A 45 -12.27 -45.35 -4.75
N THR A 46 -11.14 -44.84 -5.21
CA THR A 46 -10.08 -45.66 -5.80
C THR A 46 -9.14 -46.14 -4.72
N THR A 47 -8.40 -47.20 -5.02
CA THR A 47 -7.28 -47.63 -4.22
C THR A 47 -6.12 -46.65 -4.39
N LEU A 48 -5.27 -46.57 -3.37
CA LEU A 48 -4.15 -45.65 -3.36
C LEU A 48 -3.02 -46.12 -4.31
N PRO A 49 -2.29 -45.22 -4.99
CA PRO A 49 -1.11 -45.61 -5.78
C PRO A 49 -0.02 -46.26 -4.92
N GLU A 50 0.67 -47.26 -5.46
CA GLU A 50 1.79 -47.98 -4.83
C GLU A 50 2.86 -47.06 -4.17
N PRO A 51 3.35 -45.98 -4.80
CA PRO A 51 4.37 -45.13 -4.16
C PRO A 51 3.87 -44.48 -2.86
N VAL A 52 2.58 -44.16 -2.78
CA VAL A 52 1.99 -43.58 -1.56
C VAL A 52 1.75 -44.67 -0.52
N GLN A 53 1.44 -45.89 -0.94
CA GLN A 53 1.33 -47.03 -0.02
C GLN A 53 2.65 -47.29 0.70
N ASP A 54 3.78 -47.18 0.00
CA ASP A 54 5.10 -47.35 0.60
C ASP A 54 5.42 -46.25 1.62
N ARG A 55 5.08 -45.01 1.31
CA ARG A 55 5.21 -43.90 2.26
C ARG A 55 4.36 -44.08 3.52
N ILE A 56 3.16 -44.64 3.40
CA ILE A 56 2.33 -45.00 4.56
C ILE A 56 2.98 -46.12 5.37
N LYS A 57 3.61 -47.11 4.72
CA LYS A 57 4.38 -48.16 5.42
C LYS A 57 5.57 -47.56 6.17
N ASP A 58 6.26 -46.58 5.60
CA ASP A 58 7.35 -45.87 6.27
C ASP A 58 6.84 -45.05 7.45
N LEU A 59 5.66 -44.43 7.32
CA LEU A 59 5.01 -43.74 8.43
C LEU A 59 4.65 -44.69 9.58
N PHE A 60 4.19 -45.91 9.28
CA PHE A 60 3.99 -46.93 10.32
C PHE A 60 5.29 -47.31 11.05
N GLN A 61 6.43 -47.29 10.35
CA GLN A 61 7.75 -47.51 10.99
C GLN A 61 8.13 -46.32 11.88
N ALA A 62 7.93 -45.09 11.40
CA ALA A 62 8.23 -43.88 12.17
C ALA A 62 7.44 -43.81 13.49
N VAL A 63 6.17 -44.22 13.45
CA VAL A 63 5.27 -44.24 14.63
C VAL A 63 5.63 -45.36 15.62
N GLU A 64 6.41 -46.37 15.22
CA GLU A 64 6.88 -47.45 16.10
C GLU A 64 7.88 -46.92 17.15
N PHE A 65 8.79 -46.02 16.74
CA PHE A 65 9.90 -45.57 17.59
C PHE A 65 9.47 -44.91 18.91
N PRO A 66 8.50 -43.98 18.95
CA PRO A 66 8.05 -43.36 20.21
C PRO A 66 7.49 -44.37 21.23
N VAL A 67 6.85 -45.44 20.76
CA VAL A 67 6.28 -46.47 21.64
C VAL A 67 7.39 -47.33 22.24
N LEU A 68 8.40 -47.69 21.44
CA LEU A 68 9.54 -48.48 21.88
C LEU A 68 10.47 -47.70 22.82
N THR A 69 10.70 -46.41 22.56
CA THR A 69 11.55 -45.57 23.42
C THR A 69 10.91 -45.30 24.78
N ARG A 70 9.58 -45.25 24.85
CA ARG A 70 8.84 -45.10 26.12
C ARG A 70 8.97 -46.31 27.04
N GLN A 71 9.10 -47.52 26.49
CA GLN A 71 9.32 -48.72 27.29
C GLN A 71 10.76 -48.71 27.83
N ARG A 72 10.95 -48.82 29.15
CA ARG A 72 12.30 -48.89 29.76
C ARG A 72 12.83 -50.32 29.85
N GLU A 73 11.93 -51.29 29.99
CA GLU A 73 12.26 -52.70 30.15
C GLU A 73 12.50 -53.36 28.78
N GLY A 74 13.64 -54.06 28.62
CA GLY A 74 13.99 -54.74 27.38
C GLY A 74 12.99 -55.82 26.96
N ARG A 75 12.42 -56.57 27.92
CA ARG A 75 11.40 -57.61 27.63
C ARG A 75 10.12 -57.00 27.07
N LYS A 76 9.61 -55.94 27.70
CA LYS A 76 8.42 -55.20 27.24
C LYS A 76 8.65 -54.51 25.89
N ARG A 77 9.88 -54.08 25.60
CA ARG A 77 10.25 -53.57 24.26
C ARG A 77 10.09 -54.62 23.18
N VAL A 78 10.59 -55.84 23.40
CA VAL A 78 10.51 -56.93 22.42
C VAL A 78 9.06 -57.37 22.21
N GLU A 79 8.27 -57.48 23.28
CA GLU A 79 6.84 -57.80 23.18
C GLU A 79 6.08 -56.71 22.41
N ALA A 80 6.28 -55.44 22.76
CA ALA A 80 5.67 -54.31 22.06
C ALA A 80 6.08 -54.27 20.58
N GLN A 81 7.35 -54.48 20.28
CA GLN A 81 7.86 -54.58 18.92
C GLN A 81 7.18 -55.73 18.16
N SER A 82 7.01 -56.91 18.77
CA SER A 82 6.32 -58.04 18.13
C SER A 82 4.85 -57.72 17.80
N ALA A 83 4.14 -57.09 18.74
CA ALA A 83 2.75 -56.72 18.59
C ALA A 83 2.56 -55.63 17.51
N LEU A 84 3.40 -54.58 17.53
CA LEU A 84 3.39 -53.52 16.53
C LEU A 84 3.73 -54.05 15.14
N ASN A 85 4.70 -54.97 15.03
CA ASN A 85 5.01 -55.63 13.77
C ASN A 85 3.85 -56.45 13.21
N ALA A 86 3.09 -57.14 14.06
CA ALA A 86 1.89 -57.86 13.64
C ALA A 86 0.83 -56.88 13.10
N VAL A 87 0.58 -55.77 13.80
CA VAL A 87 -0.34 -54.72 13.36
C VAL A 87 0.10 -54.10 12.03
N ARG A 88 1.38 -53.73 11.91
CA ARG A 88 1.97 -53.18 10.67
C ARG A 88 1.78 -54.12 9.48
N LYS A 89 2.07 -55.43 9.65
CA LYS A 89 1.87 -56.43 8.59
C LYS A 89 0.39 -56.56 8.20
N ASN A 90 -0.52 -56.52 9.17
CA ASN A 90 -1.96 -56.60 8.91
C ASN A 90 -2.49 -55.36 8.19
N LEU A 91 -2.05 -54.16 8.60
CA LEU A 91 -2.41 -52.90 7.94
C LEU A 91 -1.81 -52.81 6.53
N GLY A 92 -0.56 -53.22 6.35
CA GLY A 92 0.11 -53.26 5.05
C GLY A 92 -0.60 -54.18 4.05
N LYS A 93 -1.15 -55.32 4.50
CA LYS A 93 -1.96 -56.21 3.67
C LYS A 93 -3.33 -55.63 3.28
N ARG A 94 -3.89 -54.74 4.10
CA ARG A 94 -5.21 -54.12 3.88
C ARG A 94 -5.13 -52.85 3.03
N LEU A 95 -3.97 -52.19 3.01
CA LEU A 95 -3.76 -50.90 2.34
C LEU A 95 -4.09 -50.92 0.83
N PRO A 96 -3.73 -51.97 0.05
CA PRO A 96 -4.09 -52.04 -1.37
C PRO A 96 -5.59 -52.22 -1.62
N ARG A 97 -6.34 -52.76 -0.64
CA ARG A 97 -7.77 -53.08 -0.75
C ARG A 97 -8.67 -52.01 -0.12
N MET A 98 -8.09 -51.00 0.53
CA MET A 98 -8.83 -49.95 1.21
C MET A 98 -9.25 -48.85 0.23
N PRO A 99 -10.54 -48.53 0.12
CA PRO A 99 -10.99 -47.44 -0.72
C PRO A 99 -10.66 -46.10 -0.05
N PHE A 100 -10.09 -45.16 -0.81
CA PHE A 100 -9.79 -43.80 -0.34
C PHE A 100 -10.69 -42.77 -1.04
N PRO A 101 -11.13 -41.72 -0.33
CA PRO A 101 -11.93 -40.65 -0.93
C PRO A 101 -11.25 -40.03 -2.17
N PRO A 102 -12.02 -39.69 -3.22
CA PRO A 102 -11.48 -39.02 -4.40
C PRO A 102 -10.94 -37.64 -3.98
N GLY A 103 -9.64 -37.44 -4.15
CA GLY A 103 -8.94 -36.20 -3.75
C GLY A 103 -7.85 -36.39 -2.71
N THR A 104 -7.63 -37.61 -2.18
CA THR A 104 -6.39 -37.92 -1.46
C THR A 104 -5.22 -37.84 -2.43
N LYS A 105 -4.45 -36.74 -2.38
CA LYS A 105 -3.24 -36.55 -3.19
C LYS A 105 -2.06 -37.27 -2.55
N GLU A 106 -1.07 -37.64 -3.34
CA GLU A 106 0.16 -38.27 -2.82
C GLU A 106 0.85 -37.41 -1.75
N ASN A 107 0.80 -36.08 -1.90
CA ASN A 107 1.37 -35.12 -0.96
C ASN A 107 0.69 -35.13 0.42
N SER A 108 -0.54 -35.62 0.56
CA SER A 108 -1.23 -35.61 1.87
C SER A 108 -0.60 -36.57 2.88
N PHE A 109 0.26 -37.49 2.43
CA PHE A 109 0.96 -38.45 3.29
C PHE A 109 2.43 -38.09 3.54
N ASN A 110 2.89 -36.95 2.99
CA ASN A 110 4.26 -36.47 3.17
C ASN A 110 4.31 -35.46 4.31
N TYR A 111 4.66 -35.90 5.51
CA TYR A 111 4.81 -35.02 6.67
C TYR A 111 5.80 -33.87 6.40
N GLU A 112 6.97 -34.19 5.85
CA GLU A 112 8.02 -33.20 5.56
C GLU A 112 7.57 -32.16 4.52
N SER A 113 6.81 -32.58 3.50
CA SER A 113 6.26 -31.63 2.50
C SER A 113 5.29 -30.67 3.15
N ALA A 114 4.35 -31.17 3.94
CA ALA A 114 3.37 -30.35 4.65
C ALA A 114 4.04 -29.39 5.66
N LEU A 115 5.11 -29.85 6.31
CA LEU A 115 5.88 -29.05 7.26
C LEU A 115 6.66 -27.93 6.55
N ASN A 116 7.28 -28.23 5.41
CA ASN A 116 7.97 -27.22 4.60
C ASN A 116 7.00 -26.17 4.01
N GLU A 117 5.83 -26.61 3.54
CA GLU A 117 4.76 -25.71 3.10
C GLU A 117 4.30 -24.80 4.25
N ASN A 118 4.14 -25.34 5.46
CA ASN A 118 3.77 -24.56 6.63
C ASN A 118 4.85 -23.51 6.98
N ARG A 119 6.13 -23.92 7.03
CA ARG A 119 7.25 -22.99 7.25
C ARG A 119 7.30 -21.87 6.20
N LEU A 120 7.04 -22.20 4.94
CA LEU A 120 6.96 -21.20 3.86
C LEU A 120 5.82 -20.21 4.12
N LEU A 121 4.63 -20.70 4.44
CA LEU A 121 3.46 -19.85 4.74
C LEU A 121 3.69 -18.98 5.98
N GLU A 122 4.32 -19.52 7.03
CA GLU A 122 4.71 -18.77 8.23
C GLU A 122 5.70 -17.66 7.89
N SER A 123 6.71 -17.94 7.06
CA SER A 123 7.67 -16.92 6.60
C SER A 123 6.99 -15.81 5.79
N GLN A 124 6.08 -16.16 4.88
CA GLN A 124 5.32 -15.20 4.09
C GLN A 124 4.41 -14.34 4.98
N LEU A 125 3.72 -14.96 5.94
CA LEU A 125 2.91 -14.25 6.93
C LEU A 125 3.78 -13.28 7.74
N ALA A 126 4.95 -13.71 8.21
CA ALA A 126 5.87 -12.84 8.95
C ALA A 126 6.34 -11.63 8.12
N THR A 127 6.71 -11.84 6.86
CA THR A 127 7.08 -10.74 5.95
C THR A 127 5.92 -9.78 5.71
N MET A 128 4.71 -10.30 5.44
CA MET A 128 3.52 -9.48 5.16
C MET A 128 3.03 -8.72 6.40
N THR A 129 3.14 -9.32 7.58
CA THR A 129 2.82 -8.62 8.83
C THR A 129 3.84 -7.53 9.13
N SER A 130 5.13 -7.80 8.92
CA SER A 130 6.18 -6.78 9.04
C SER A 130 5.96 -5.61 8.08
N SER A 131 5.68 -5.88 6.79
CA SER A 131 5.39 -4.81 5.82
C SER A 131 4.14 -4.01 6.19
N ALA A 132 3.06 -4.67 6.63
CA ALA A 132 1.87 -3.99 7.11
C ALA A 132 2.13 -3.11 8.34
N THR A 133 3.01 -3.52 9.26
CA THR A 133 3.39 -2.68 10.42
C THR A 133 4.18 -1.45 10.01
N LEU A 134 5.07 -1.57 9.01
CA LEU A 134 5.82 -0.44 8.46
C LEU A 134 4.85 0.55 7.81
N LEU A 135 3.99 0.08 6.90
CA LEU A 135 3.02 0.93 6.21
C LEU A 135 2.08 1.64 7.18
N ARG A 136 1.58 0.95 8.21
CA ARG A 136 0.76 1.57 9.26
C ARG A 136 1.50 2.65 10.04
N ARG A 137 2.82 2.47 10.25
CA ARG A 137 3.64 3.50 10.89
C ARG A 137 3.84 4.71 9.99
N GLU A 138 4.05 4.49 8.69
CA GLU A 138 4.21 5.58 7.73
C GLU A 138 2.91 6.36 7.55
N ILE A 139 1.78 5.69 7.42
CA ILE A 139 0.45 6.32 7.35
C ILE A 139 0.23 7.24 8.56
N LYS A 140 0.53 6.76 9.78
CA LYS A 140 0.40 7.59 10.98
C LYS A 140 1.31 8.81 10.96
N ARG A 141 2.51 8.68 10.39
CA ARG A 141 3.42 9.80 10.24
C ARG A 141 2.87 10.83 9.26
N GLU A 142 2.45 10.39 8.07
CA GLU A 142 1.85 11.26 7.05
C GLU A 142 0.58 11.93 7.56
N GLU A 143 -0.29 11.23 8.29
CA GLU A 143 -1.48 11.81 8.93
C GLU A 143 -1.13 12.95 9.90
N THR A 144 -0.06 12.78 10.70
CA THR A 144 0.40 13.85 11.61
C THR A 144 1.03 15.03 10.89
N GLU A 145 1.74 14.80 9.79
CA GLU A 145 2.33 15.85 8.97
C GLU A 145 1.22 16.63 8.24
N LEU A 146 0.26 15.93 7.66
CA LEU A 146 -0.93 16.52 7.01
C LEU A 146 -1.74 17.35 8.01
N ALA A 147 -1.96 16.88 9.24
CA ALA A 147 -2.67 17.65 10.26
C ALA A 147 -1.96 18.98 10.62
N ARG A 148 -0.63 19.01 10.59
CA ARG A 148 0.15 20.24 10.82
C ARG A 148 0.03 21.20 9.64
N GLU A 149 0.03 20.68 8.41
CA GLU A 149 -0.13 21.49 7.20
C GLU A 149 -1.54 22.07 7.10
N THR A 150 -2.57 21.29 7.39
CA THR A 150 -3.96 21.79 7.42
C THR A 150 -4.11 22.90 8.45
N ALA A 151 -3.52 22.76 9.64
CA ALA A 151 -3.53 23.81 10.66
C ALA A 151 -2.84 25.10 10.17
N LYS A 152 -1.67 24.98 9.52
CA LYS A 152 -0.96 26.14 8.93
C LYS A 152 -1.77 26.81 7.82
N LEU A 153 -2.42 26.04 6.96
CA LEU A 153 -3.28 26.58 5.90
C LEU A 153 -4.46 27.35 6.50
N GLU A 154 -5.10 26.83 7.53
CA GLU A 154 -6.18 27.54 8.24
C GLU A 154 -5.69 28.87 8.84
N GLU A 155 -4.50 28.90 9.43
CA GLU A 155 -3.89 30.14 9.94
C GLU A 155 -3.64 31.16 8.82
N LEU A 156 -3.06 30.72 7.71
CA LEU A 156 -2.82 31.58 6.55
C LEU A 156 -4.11 32.08 5.92
N GLU A 157 -5.15 31.25 5.84
CA GLU A 157 -6.47 31.67 5.39
C GLU A 157 -7.09 32.73 6.30
N ARG A 158 -7.03 32.53 7.63
CA ARG A 158 -7.51 33.50 8.62
C ARG A 158 -6.75 34.82 8.48
N ASN A 159 -5.43 34.77 8.35
CA ASN A 159 -4.57 35.95 8.14
C ASN A 159 -4.88 36.66 6.81
N ALA A 160 -5.04 35.92 5.72
CA ALA A 160 -5.39 36.48 4.42
C ALA A 160 -6.78 37.13 4.43
N LYS A 161 -7.77 36.50 5.10
CA LYS A 161 -9.11 37.07 5.29
C LYS A 161 -9.05 38.36 6.13
N ALA A 162 -8.28 38.38 7.21
CA ALA A 162 -8.07 39.55 8.05
C ALA A 162 -7.37 40.69 7.29
N ALA A 163 -6.30 40.39 6.55
CA ALA A 163 -5.57 41.36 5.72
C ALA A 163 -6.47 41.94 4.62
N LYS A 164 -7.27 41.11 3.92
CA LYS A 164 -8.28 41.58 2.97
C LYS A 164 -9.32 42.49 3.62
N ALA A 165 -9.78 42.15 4.82
CA ALA A 165 -10.74 42.99 5.55
C ALA A 165 -10.12 44.33 5.98
N GLN A 166 -8.87 44.33 6.43
CA GLN A 166 -8.13 45.54 6.80
C GLN A 166 -7.84 46.43 5.58
N SER A 167 -7.38 45.85 4.47
CA SER A 167 -7.19 46.55 3.19
C SER A 167 -8.51 47.17 2.71
N LYS A 168 -9.63 46.45 2.79
CA LYS A 168 -10.97 47.03 2.50
C LYS A 168 -11.31 48.20 3.42
N LYS A 169 -11.02 48.13 4.72
CA LYS A 169 -11.24 49.25 5.64
C LYS A 169 -10.36 50.45 5.30
N GLN A 170 -9.07 50.21 5.04
CA GLN A 170 -8.13 51.26 4.63
C GLN A 170 -8.56 51.90 3.31
N SER A 171 -8.94 51.12 2.29
CA SER A 171 -9.45 51.60 0.99
C SER A 171 -10.67 52.53 1.11
N LYS A 172 -11.49 52.37 2.17
CA LYS A 172 -12.63 53.26 2.45
C LYS A 172 -12.20 54.60 3.04
N ASN A 173 -11.07 54.63 3.74
CA ASN A 173 -10.52 55.81 4.42
C ASN A 173 -9.54 56.60 3.54
N VAL A 174 -9.23 56.14 2.32
CA VAL A 174 -8.32 56.82 1.39
C VAL A 174 -9.06 57.91 0.61
N HIS A 175 -8.35 59.02 0.35
CA HIS A 175 -8.84 60.13 -0.44
C HIS A 175 -9.30 59.69 -1.85
N PRO A 176 -10.42 60.23 -2.39
CA PRO A 176 -11.05 59.78 -3.64
C PRO A 176 -10.16 59.79 -4.89
N VAL A 177 -9.08 60.56 -4.91
CA VAL A 177 -8.09 60.58 -6.02
C VAL A 177 -7.29 59.28 -6.07
N LEU A 178 -6.78 58.81 -4.93
CA LEU A 178 -6.02 57.55 -4.85
C LEU A 178 -6.92 56.33 -5.11
N ARG A 179 -8.19 56.43 -4.69
CA ARG A 179 -9.21 55.41 -4.96
C ARG A 179 -9.56 55.27 -6.45
N ARG A 180 -9.37 56.32 -7.27
CA ARG A 180 -9.55 56.24 -8.74
C ARG A 180 -8.39 55.51 -9.40
N LEU A 181 -7.17 55.74 -8.94
CA LEU A 181 -5.97 55.06 -9.46
C LEU A 181 -5.99 53.55 -9.19
N GLU A 182 -6.47 53.12 -8.03
CA GLU A 182 -6.62 51.70 -7.66
C GLU A 182 -7.74 50.98 -8.43
N ARG A 183 -8.68 51.74 -9.03
CA ARG A 183 -9.84 51.22 -9.78
C ARG A 183 -9.61 51.16 -11.28
N LEU A 184 -8.52 51.75 -11.78
CA LEU A 184 -8.08 51.45 -13.14
C LEU A 184 -7.74 49.95 -13.18
N PRO A 185 -8.22 49.21 -14.19
CA PRO A 185 -7.73 47.86 -14.40
C PRO A 185 -6.20 47.93 -14.46
N PRO A 186 -5.46 46.97 -13.86
CA PRO A 186 -4.09 46.79 -14.28
C PRO A 186 -4.18 46.61 -15.79
N GLN A 187 -3.63 47.56 -16.54
CA GLN A 187 -3.42 47.36 -17.96
C GLN A 187 -2.55 46.10 -17.99
N ILE A 188 -3.16 44.98 -18.36
CA ILE A 188 -2.43 43.82 -18.84
C ILE A 188 -1.93 44.29 -20.19
N GLU A 189 -0.88 45.11 -20.15
CA GLU A 189 0.12 45.03 -21.19
C GLU A 189 0.62 43.59 -21.09
N ASP A 190 0.55 42.88 -22.22
CA ASP A 190 1.25 41.62 -22.44
C ASP A 190 2.64 41.67 -21.79
N PRO A 191 3.28 40.53 -21.43
CA PRO A 191 4.63 40.56 -20.87
C PRO A 191 5.51 41.44 -21.74
N VAL A 192 5.71 42.69 -21.30
CA VAL A 192 6.59 43.60 -21.97
C VAL A 192 7.92 43.02 -21.61
N ASP A 193 8.43 42.16 -22.49
CA ASP A 193 9.85 42.02 -22.67
C ASP A 193 10.35 43.45 -22.58
N PHE A 194 11.04 43.75 -21.47
CA PHE A 194 11.68 45.03 -21.26
C PHE A 194 12.82 45.11 -22.27
N ILE A 195 12.44 45.28 -23.54
CA ILE A 195 13.32 45.67 -24.61
C ILE A 195 13.57 47.13 -24.29
N VAL A 196 14.69 47.38 -23.64
CA VAL A 196 15.40 48.65 -23.76
C VAL A 196 15.65 48.79 -25.26
N THR A 197 14.68 49.35 -25.99
CA THR A 197 14.96 49.92 -27.28
C THR A 197 16.01 50.97 -26.99
N GLY A 198 17.22 50.74 -27.51
CA GLY A 198 18.30 51.72 -27.51
C GLY A 198 17.78 52.98 -28.19
N GLY A 199 17.14 53.82 -27.39
CA GLY A 199 16.67 55.13 -27.77
C GLY A 199 17.91 55.96 -27.98
N GLN A 200 18.12 56.34 -29.24
CA GLN A 200 19.20 57.22 -29.66
C GLN A 200 19.41 58.37 -28.68
N ASP A 201 20.69 58.62 -28.43
CA ASP A 201 21.21 59.71 -27.61
C ASP A 201 20.51 61.03 -27.92
N LYS A 202 19.51 61.39 -27.12
CA LYS A 202 19.02 62.75 -26.99
C LYS A 202 19.28 63.19 -25.55
N PRO A 203 20.40 63.88 -25.29
CA PRO A 203 20.65 64.49 -23.99
C PRO A 203 19.77 65.73 -23.88
N GLY A 204 18.57 65.59 -23.29
CA GLY A 204 17.61 66.70 -23.32
C GLY A 204 16.69 66.85 -22.12
N LEU A 205 16.72 65.98 -21.10
CA LEU A 205 15.87 66.19 -19.92
C LEU A 205 16.46 65.70 -18.58
N LEU A 206 17.58 64.97 -18.58
CA LEU A 206 18.26 64.53 -17.36
C LEU A 206 19.44 65.42 -16.95
N CYS A 207 20.06 66.16 -17.89
CA CYS A 207 21.21 67.02 -17.57
C CYS A 207 20.87 68.22 -16.67
N ASP A 208 19.60 68.64 -16.60
CA ASP A 208 19.20 69.74 -15.71
C ASP A 208 19.06 69.31 -14.24
N MET A 209 19.01 68.00 -13.96
CA MET A 209 19.00 67.44 -12.61
C MET A 209 20.39 67.03 -12.10
N ASP A 210 21.40 66.98 -12.97
CA ASP A 210 22.80 66.69 -12.63
C ASP A 210 23.49 67.87 -11.91
N ALA A 211 22.80 69.01 -11.74
CA ALA A 211 23.32 70.17 -11.03
C ALA A 211 23.24 70.02 -9.49
N ASP A 212 22.40 69.13 -8.96
CA ASP A 212 22.23 68.95 -7.51
C ASP A 212 23.10 67.79 -6.96
N PRO A 213 23.98 68.05 -5.97
CA PRO A 213 24.93 67.05 -5.45
C PRO A 213 24.25 65.84 -4.81
N ASP A 214 23.05 66.04 -4.24
CA ASP A 214 22.26 64.96 -3.62
C ASP A 214 21.63 64.04 -4.67
N VAL A 215 21.19 64.59 -5.81
CA VAL A 215 20.59 63.82 -6.91
C VAL A 215 21.64 62.95 -7.60
N LEU A 216 22.86 63.46 -7.78
CA LEU A 216 23.99 62.68 -8.29
C LEU A 216 24.32 61.47 -7.41
N SER A 217 24.19 61.61 -6.09
CA SER A 217 24.41 60.51 -5.16
C SER A 217 23.34 59.41 -5.31
N LEU A 218 22.07 59.81 -5.45
CA LEU A 218 20.97 58.86 -5.70
C LEU A 218 21.07 58.19 -7.05
N VAL A 219 21.45 58.92 -8.11
CA VAL A 219 21.63 58.34 -9.45
C VAL A 219 22.78 57.32 -9.45
N LYS A 220 23.87 57.60 -8.74
CA LYS A 220 24.96 56.62 -8.55
C LYS A 220 24.50 55.40 -7.74
N GLN A 221 23.74 55.59 -6.68
CA GLN A 221 23.17 54.47 -5.90
C GLN A 221 22.21 53.62 -6.75
N LEU A 222 21.34 54.25 -7.54
CA LEU A 222 20.42 53.57 -8.44
C LEU A 222 21.19 52.78 -9.51
N ARG A 223 22.22 53.39 -10.11
CA ARG A 223 23.08 52.72 -11.09
C ARG A 223 23.76 51.50 -10.47
N ASN A 224 24.36 51.65 -9.29
CA ASN A 224 25.00 50.54 -8.58
C ASN A 224 23.99 49.43 -8.22
N HIS A 225 22.76 49.80 -7.85
CA HIS A 225 21.72 48.83 -7.53
C HIS A 225 21.19 48.10 -8.77
N LEU A 226 20.97 48.81 -9.88
CA LEU A 226 20.59 48.21 -11.17
C LEU A 226 21.70 47.33 -11.72
N GLU A 227 22.96 47.72 -11.54
CA GLU A 227 24.12 46.90 -11.93
C GLU A 227 24.22 45.64 -11.06
N SER A 228 23.94 45.74 -9.76
CA SER A 228 23.81 44.57 -8.86
C SER A 228 22.61 43.68 -9.20
N MET A 229 21.46 44.25 -9.57
CA MET A 229 20.31 43.47 -10.03
C MET A 229 20.60 42.77 -11.36
N LYS A 230 21.33 43.43 -12.27
CA LYS A 230 21.76 42.85 -13.54
C LYS A 230 22.74 41.70 -13.33
N THR A 231 23.71 41.83 -12.43
CA THR A 231 24.64 40.71 -12.12
C THR A 231 23.92 39.55 -11.44
N ASN A 232 23.00 39.82 -10.52
CA ASN A 232 22.16 38.79 -9.90
C ASN A 232 21.25 38.09 -10.93
N ALA A 233 20.64 38.84 -11.84
CA ALA A 233 19.80 38.28 -12.91
C ALA A 233 20.61 37.39 -13.86
N ASN A 234 21.83 37.80 -14.22
CA ASN A 234 22.73 37.01 -15.05
C ASN A 234 23.15 35.69 -14.38
N GLN A 235 23.31 35.66 -13.04
CA GLN A 235 23.60 34.43 -12.30
C GLN A 235 22.41 33.46 -12.30
N VAL A 236 21.18 33.97 -12.29
CA VAL A 236 19.96 33.14 -12.29
C VAL A 236 19.57 32.66 -13.69
N ALA A 237 19.98 33.37 -14.75
CA ALA A 237 19.65 33.03 -16.13
C ALA A 237 20.04 31.59 -16.54
N GLY A 238 21.22 31.11 -16.11
CA GLY A 238 21.69 29.76 -16.42
C GLY A 238 20.94 28.63 -15.68
N ILE A 239 20.25 28.93 -14.58
CA ILE A 239 19.51 27.92 -13.79
C ILE A 239 18.30 27.40 -14.58
N ARG A 240 17.63 28.27 -15.34
CA ARG A 240 16.48 27.88 -16.16
C ARG A 240 16.86 26.92 -17.28
N GLU A 241 18.03 27.12 -17.90
CA GLU A 241 18.59 26.19 -18.89
C GLU A 241 19.00 24.86 -18.25
N ALA A 242 19.56 24.89 -17.03
CA ALA A 242 19.87 23.67 -16.29
C ALA A 242 18.61 22.87 -15.91
N ILE A 243 17.53 23.54 -15.51
CA ILE A 243 16.23 22.91 -15.18
C ILE A 243 15.61 22.28 -16.43
N THR A 244 15.60 22.98 -17.56
CA THR A 244 15.05 22.43 -18.82
C THR A 244 15.89 21.25 -19.33
N ARG A 245 17.22 21.29 -19.16
CA ARG A 245 18.11 20.15 -19.45
C ARG A 245 17.85 18.96 -18.51
N ALA A 246 17.61 19.19 -17.22
CA ALA A 246 17.27 18.14 -16.26
C ALA A 246 15.88 17.53 -16.55
N GLN A 247 14.89 18.35 -16.89
CA GLN A 247 13.55 17.90 -17.28
C GLN A 247 13.57 17.08 -18.57
N SER A 248 14.33 17.50 -19.58
CA SER A 248 14.50 16.71 -20.81
C SER A 248 15.23 15.39 -20.55
N ALA A 249 16.26 15.38 -19.71
CA ALA A 249 16.91 14.13 -19.30
C ALA A 249 15.97 13.17 -18.55
N LEU A 250 15.10 13.70 -17.68
CA LEU A 250 14.10 12.91 -16.96
C LEU A 250 13.03 12.34 -17.90
N ASN A 251 12.57 13.13 -18.87
CA ASN A 251 11.57 12.70 -19.85
C ASN A 251 12.10 11.66 -20.85
N MET A 252 13.41 11.60 -21.08
CA MET A 252 14.07 10.61 -21.93
C MET A 252 14.34 9.28 -21.21
N LEU A 253 14.11 9.20 -19.89
CA LEU A 253 14.18 7.95 -19.15
C LEU A 253 12.88 7.15 -19.38
N PRO A 254 12.92 5.97 -20.01
CA PRO A 254 11.74 5.11 -20.07
C PRO A 254 11.47 4.60 -18.65
N LEU A 255 10.31 4.98 -18.11
CA LEU A 255 9.74 4.36 -16.91
C LEU A 255 9.58 2.87 -17.21
N GLY A 256 10.48 2.05 -16.66
CA GLY A 256 10.31 0.60 -16.53
C GLY A 256 9.43 0.26 -15.34
#